data_AF-A0A412HXI5-F1
#
_entry.id   AF-A0A412HXI5-F1
#
_cell.length_a   1.000
_cell.length_b   1.000
_cell.length_c   1.000
_cell.angle_alpha   90.00
_cell.angle_beta   90.00
_cell.angle_gamma   90.00
#
_symmetry.space_group_name_H-M   'P 1'
#
loop_
_entity.id
_entity.type
_entity.pdbx_description
1 polymer ?
#
loop_
_entity_poly.entity_id
_entity_poly.type
_entity_poly.pdbx_seq_one_letter_code
_entity_poly.pdbx_strand_id
1 'polypeptide(L)'
;MSVKFYTKDEKNELRDLAVNIRQLSVAEIADNVYGLTLYSKKNNARYLVCYEHPSLIFDLQKNLVFYNAKTTNGMNCYDFVQFYENCSFTEAREKVNQYYMERDPRNLVLYEYSHTKNAVYKHTGISLPDRESGNFNEMKDYFIQTMAFEGNVVDTLILNQSLYMSKNMHNAVFVGYDEKNNPAFALEYGIKDTPYKHEAAGSFTSVGWKQIQDHASDIIIFDSPMNALAYLSIDTEASVIASKDITTLYNMVKYYQENSDKYEFMKDVKNITYILENSPKADLVVNRIKETATDERFKNMKQVDTDELKRTYIQSMNANSEFQYTVSEEDYDEVEYKDIRTFIDDMDEMTGQLQDQQNKEERAME
;
A
#
# COMPACT_ATOMS: atom_id res chain seq x y z
N MET A 1 -6.63 23.37 29.03
CA MET A 1 -6.18 22.29 28.15
C MET A 1 -6.10 21.01 28.96
N SER A 2 -6.92 20.00 28.62
CA SER A 2 -6.80 18.66 29.20
C SER A 2 -5.65 17.93 28.50
N VAL A 3 -4.60 17.60 29.25
CA VAL A 3 -3.52 16.74 28.74
C VAL A 3 -4.08 15.33 28.63
N LYS A 4 -4.23 14.82 27.40
CA LYS A 4 -4.64 13.42 27.16
C LYS A 4 -3.48 12.51 27.52
N PHE A 5 -3.67 11.65 28.52
CA PHE A 5 -2.69 10.62 28.89
C PHE A 5 -2.96 9.37 28.06
N TYR A 6 -2.01 9.02 27.20
CA TYR A 6 -2.10 7.82 26.37
C TYR A 6 -1.66 6.56 27.14
N THR A 7 -2.42 5.48 26.99
CA THR A 7 -2.00 4.13 27.43
C THR A 7 -0.77 3.66 26.66
N LYS A 8 -0.17 2.54 27.09
CA LYS A 8 0.98 1.95 26.37
C LYS A 8 0.60 1.55 24.94
N ASP A 9 -0.61 1.05 24.77
CA ASP A 9 -1.12 0.58 23.47
C ASP A 9 -1.44 1.75 22.55
N GLU A 10 -2.12 2.80 23.06
CA GLU A 10 -2.35 4.04 22.30
C GLU A 10 -1.04 4.69 21.86
N LYS A 11 0.03 4.61 22.67
CA LYS A 11 1.37 5.10 22.29
C LYS A 11 1.98 4.29 21.16
N ASN A 12 1.80 2.97 21.14
CA ASN A 12 2.29 2.11 20.07
C ASN A 12 1.52 2.38 18.77
N GLU A 13 0.19 2.52 18.83
CA GLU A 13 -0.63 2.90 17.68
C GLU A 13 -0.21 4.26 17.09
N LEU A 14 -0.02 5.25 17.96
CA LEU A 14 0.45 6.57 17.57
C LEU A 14 1.86 6.56 16.98
N ARG A 15 2.67 5.55 17.31
CA ARG A 15 4.00 5.34 16.73
C ARG A 15 3.88 4.76 15.32
N ASP A 16 3.04 3.74 15.14
CA ASP A 16 2.83 3.08 13.85
C ASP A 16 2.14 4.03 12.86
N LEU A 17 1.15 4.79 13.32
CA LEU A 17 0.55 5.88 12.53
C LEU A 17 1.59 6.94 12.14
N ALA A 18 2.53 7.26 13.04
CA ALA A 18 3.58 8.21 12.71
C ALA A 18 4.56 7.68 11.64
N VAL A 19 4.74 6.37 11.51
CA VAL A 19 5.52 5.78 10.40
C VAL A 19 4.81 6.03 9.07
N ASN A 20 3.51 5.75 8.99
CA ASN A 20 2.70 5.99 7.81
C ASN A 20 2.64 7.49 7.44
N ILE A 21 2.54 8.38 8.43
CA ILE A 21 2.50 9.83 8.19
C ILE A 21 3.86 10.39 7.74
N ARG A 22 4.99 9.76 8.06
CA ARG A 22 6.29 10.18 7.51
C ARG A 22 6.37 10.05 5.99
N GLN A 23 5.58 9.14 5.42
CA GLN A 23 5.45 8.97 3.98
C GLN A 23 4.52 10.01 3.35
N LEU A 24 3.68 10.69 4.14
CA LEU A 24 2.77 11.73 3.66
C LEU A 24 3.57 12.95 3.17
N SER A 25 3.27 13.42 1.96
CA SER A 25 3.99 14.55 1.38
C SER A 25 3.59 15.88 2.02
N VAL A 26 4.57 16.71 2.41
CA VAL A 26 4.30 18.07 2.88
C VAL A 26 3.73 18.96 1.76
N ALA A 27 4.05 18.65 0.50
CA ALA A 27 3.46 19.31 -0.66
C ALA A 27 1.96 18.94 -0.81
N GLU A 28 1.60 17.69 -0.50
CA GLU A 28 0.19 17.25 -0.46
C GLU A 28 -0.59 18.03 0.59
N ILE A 29 -0.05 18.21 1.81
CA ILE A 29 -0.68 19.03 2.86
C ILE A 29 -0.85 20.48 2.40
N ALA A 30 0.19 21.08 1.83
CA ALA A 30 0.13 22.47 1.37
C ALA A 30 -0.95 22.70 0.31
N ASP A 31 -1.06 21.82 -0.68
CA ASP A 31 -2.05 21.93 -1.75
C ASP A 31 -3.45 21.54 -1.25
N ASN A 32 -3.62 20.31 -0.76
CA ASN A 32 -4.95 19.74 -0.50
C ASN A 32 -5.58 20.23 0.81
N VAL A 33 -4.80 20.70 1.80
CA VAL A 33 -5.34 21.24 3.07
C VAL A 33 -5.41 22.76 3.05
N TYR A 34 -4.41 23.44 2.49
CA TYR A 34 -4.31 24.90 2.52
C TYR A 34 -4.58 25.59 1.19
N GLY A 35 -4.81 24.84 0.11
CA GLY A 35 -5.08 25.39 -1.21
C GLY A 35 -3.90 26.16 -1.82
N LEU A 36 -2.67 25.83 -1.42
CA LEU A 36 -1.48 26.48 -1.95
C LEU A 36 -1.15 25.96 -3.35
N THR A 37 -0.96 26.87 -4.29
CA THR A 37 -0.64 26.53 -5.67
C THR A 37 0.84 26.23 -5.80
N LEU A 38 1.19 24.97 -6.08
CA LEU A 38 2.57 24.51 -6.24
C LEU A 38 2.95 24.35 -7.71
N TYR A 39 4.13 24.82 -8.08
CA TYR A 39 4.67 24.67 -9.43
C TYR A 39 6.17 24.39 -9.44
N SER A 40 6.63 23.61 -10.42
CA SER A 40 8.05 23.38 -10.65
C SER A 40 8.68 24.54 -11.42
N LYS A 41 9.92 24.91 -11.07
CA LYS A 41 10.72 25.85 -11.89
C LYS A 41 11.47 25.05 -12.95
N LYS A 42 11.49 25.53 -14.20
CA LYS A 42 12.09 24.87 -15.39
C LYS A 42 13.49 24.26 -15.18
N ASN A 43 14.29 24.79 -14.26
CA ASN A 43 15.67 24.36 -14.04
C ASN A 43 15.89 23.63 -12.71
N ASN A 44 14.84 23.39 -11.92
CA ASN A 44 14.99 22.82 -10.59
C ASN A 44 13.92 21.78 -10.31
N ALA A 45 14.27 20.55 -10.65
CA ALA A 45 13.29 19.53 -10.94
C ALA A 45 12.99 18.59 -9.77
N ARG A 46 13.55 18.87 -8.58
CA ARG A 46 13.13 18.26 -7.31
C ARG A 46 12.31 19.18 -6.41
N TYR A 47 12.24 20.47 -6.75
CA TYR A 47 11.59 21.46 -5.91
C TYR A 47 10.31 21.97 -6.52
N LEU A 48 9.30 22.12 -5.66
CA LEU A 48 8.12 22.92 -5.96
C LEU A 48 8.24 24.28 -5.26
N VAL A 49 7.70 25.29 -5.90
CA VAL A 49 7.59 26.66 -5.36
C VAL A 49 6.12 26.97 -5.18
N CYS A 50 5.77 27.57 -4.05
CA CYS A 50 4.42 28.08 -3.82
C CYS A 50 4.24 29.43 -4.52
N TYR A 51 3.13 29.59 -5.23
CA TYR A 51 2.79 30.82 -5.92
C TYR A 51 2.50 31.97 -4.94
N GLU A 52 1.72 31.67 -3.90
CA GLU A 52 1.27 32.60 -2.87
C GLU A 52 2.43 33.05 -1.95
N HIS A 53 3.41 32.16 -1.78
CA HIS A 53 4.60 32.39 -0.96
C HIS A 53 5.86 31.98 -1.74
N PRO A 54 6.43 32.87 -2.57
CA PRO A 54 7.57 32.51 -3.45
C PRO A 54 8.86 32.08 -2.74
N SER A 55 8.98 32.36 -1.44
CA SER A 55 10.08 31.89 -0.59
C SER A 55 9.80 30.56 0.12
N LEU A 56 8.61 29.99 -0.06
CA LEU A 56 8.20 28.69 0.43
C LEU A 56 8.51 27.65 -0.66
N ILE A 57 9.53 26.83 -0.40
CA ILE A 57 10.12 25.90 -1.35
C ILE A 57 9.99 24.48 -0.78
N PHE A 58 9.34 23.60 -1.52
CA PHE A 58 9.12 22.20 -1.14
C PHE A 58 10.17 21.33 -1.81
N ASP A 59 10.96 20.62 -1.03
CA ASP A 59 11.94 19.63 -1.46
C ASP A 59 11.26 18.26 -1.45
N LEU A 60 10.85 17.76 -2.62
CA LEU A 60 10.15 16.47 -2.73
C LEU A 60 11.07 15.30 -2.38
N GLN A 61 12.37 15.43 -2.65
CA GLN A 61 13.36 14.41 -2.30
C GLN A 61 13.55 14.30 -0.79
N LYS A 62 13.46 15.40 -0.03
CA LYS A 62 13.59 15.34 1.44
C LYS A 62 12.24 15.24 2.15
N ASN A 63 11.14 15.43 1.42
CA ASN A 63 9.80 15.66 1.98
C ASN A 63 9.82 16.74 3.07
N LEU A 64 10.45 17.88 2.75
CA LEU A 64 10.55 19.04 3.63
C LEU A 64 10.15 20.31 2.89
N VAL A 65 9.60 21.27 3.62
CA VAL A 65 9.37 22.62 3.11
C VAL A 65 10.25 23.62 3.83
N PHE A 66 10.82 24.55 3.08
CA PHE A 66 11.67 25.62 3.57
C PHE A 66 11.00 26.96 3.31
N TYR A 67 10.84 27.77 4.35
CA TYR A 67 10.41 29.16 4.18
C TYR A 67 11.64 30.05 4.34
N ASN A 68 12.38 30.25 3.25
CA ASN A 68 13.69 30.93 3.29
C ASN A 68 13.67 32.36 3.86
N ALA A 69 12.50 33.03 3.85
CA ALA A 69 12.33 34.35 4.43
C ALA A 69 12.04 34.36 5.94
N LYS A 70 11.68 33.21 6.53
CA LYS A 70 11.16 33.12 7.92
C LYS A 70 11.78 32.01 8.77
N THR A 71 12.28 30.94 8.16
CA THR A 71 12.84 29.78 8.86
C THR A 71 14.26 29.49 8.39
N THR A 72 15.09 28.95 9.29
CA THR A 72 16.45 28.48 9.00
C THR A 72 16.49 26.98 8.74
N ASN A 73 15.50 26.24 9.23
CA ASN A 73 15.39 24.79 9.12
C ASN A 73 14.21 24.41 8.21
N GLY A 74 14.32 23.22 7.60
CA GLY A 74 13.23 22.59 6.86
C GLY A 74 12.17 22.02 7.81
N MET A 75 10.92 22.03 7.35
CA MET A 75 9.75 21.62 8.11
C MET A 75 9.13 20.36 7.47
N ASN A 76 8.85 19.33 8.27
CA ASN A 76 8.01 18.20 7.84
C ASN A 76 6.51 18.59 7.89
N CYS A 77 5.60 17.64 7.65
CA CYS A 77 4.15 17.88 7.70
C CYS A 77 3.68 18.49 9.03
N TYR A 78 4.13 17.97 10.17
CA TYR A 78 3.73 18.49 11.48
C TYR A 78 4.31 19.89 11.73
N ASP A 79 5.60 20.08 11.42
CA ASP A 79 6.26 21.38 11.61
C ASP A 79 5.65 22.45 10.70
N PHE A 80 5.28 22.08 9.47
CA PHE A 80 4.66 22.99 8.51
C PHE A 80 3.27 23.43 9.00
N VAL A 81 2.43 22.51 9.46
CA VAL A 81 1.12 22.85 10.04
C VAL A 81 1.29 23.71 11.28
N GLN A 82 2.20 23.35 12.17
CA GLN A 82 2.52 24.14 13.37
C GLN A 82 2.88 25.58 13.01
N PHE A 83 3.79 25.74 12.05
CA PHE A 83 4.25 27.04 11.59
C PHE A 83 3.15 27.84 10.88
N TYR A 84 2.43 27.20 9.95
CA TYR A 84 1.47 27.86 9.07
C TYR A 84 0.23 28.32 9.84
N GLU A 85 -0.23 27.53 10.82
CA GLU A 85 -1.38 27.86 11.67
C GLU A 85 -1.01 28.55 12.97
N ASN A 86 0.28 28.63 13.31
CA ASN A 86 0.76 29.12 14.59
C ASN A 86 0.08 28.40 15.79
N CYS A 87 0.02 27.07 15.71
CA CYS A 87 -0.60 26.21 16.73
C CYS A 87 0.46 25.43 17.53
N SER A 88 0.03 24.66 18.52
CA SER A 88 0.91 23.74 19.27
C SER A 88 1.26 22.49 18.45
N PHE A 89 2.33 21.78 18.83
CA PHE A 89 2.68 20.51 18.20
C PHE A 89 1.55 19.47 18.31
N THR A 90 0.84 19.45 19.44
CA THR A 90 -0.27 18.53 19.66
C THR A 90 -1.42 18.79 18.68
N GLU A 91 -1.79 20.06 18.48
CA GLU A 91 -2.85 20.44 17.52
C GLU A 91 -2.42 20.13 16.08
N ALA A 92 -1.18 20.46 15.70
CA ALA A 92 -0.65 20.15 14.38
C ALA A 92 -0.67 18.64 14.10
N ARG A 93 -0.25 17.84 15.09
CA ARG A 93 -0.26 16.37 14.99
C ARG A 93 -1.67 15.82 14.83
N GLU A 94 -2.60 16.27 15.66
CA GLU A 94 -4.00 15.81 15.59
C GLU A 94 -4.62 16.12 14.22
N LYS A 95 -4.36 17.32 13.69
CA LYS A 95 -4.83 17.72 12.36
C LYS A 95 -4.23 16.88 11.23
N VAL A 96 -2.91 16.68 11.22
CA VAL A 96 -2.25 15.86 10.18
C VAL A 96 -2.70 14.40 10.27
N ASN A 97 -2.84 13.86 11.49
CA ASN A 97 -3.36 12.51 11.70
C ASN A 97 -4.79 12.39 11.17
N GLN A 98 -5.66 13.34 11.50
CA GLN A 98 -7.05 13.34 11.05
C GLN A 98 -7.13 13.41 9.53
N TYR A 99 -6.38 14.33 8.91
CA TYR A 99 -6.28 14.42 7.46
C TYR A 99 -5.83 13.08 6.83
N TYR A 100 -4.78 12.46 7.36
CA TYR A 100 -4.30 11.18 6.86
C TYR A 100 -5.36 10.06 6.95
N MET A 101 -6.19 10.07 8.00
CA MET A 101 -7.24 9.07 8.18
C MET A 101 -8.49 9.31 7.31
N GLU A 102 -8.78 10.57 6.98
CA GLU A 102 -9.98 10.95 6.22
C GLU A 102 -9.73 11.10 4.72
N ARG A 103 -8.46 11.25 4.32
CA ARG A 103 -8.12 11.48 2.90
C ARG A 103 -8.45 10.26 2.04
N ASP A 104 -8.91 10.54 0.83
CA ASP A 104 -9.05 9.57 -0.25
C ASP A 104 -8.07 9.94 -1.37
N PRO A 105 -6.88 9.31 -1.43
CA PRO A 105 -5.82 9.62 -2.39
C PRO A 105 -6.26 9.56 -3.85
N ARG A 106 -7.32 8.80 -4.18
CA ARG A 106 -7.86 8.70 -5.55
C ARG A 106 -8.29 10.04 -6.12
N ASN A 107 -8.70 10.97 -5.24
CA ASN A 107 -9.24 12.27 -5.62
C ASN A 107 -8.29 13.43 -5.31
N LEU A 108 -7.06 13.13 -4.90
CA LEU A 108 -6.08 14.14 -4.51
C LEU A 108 -5.08 14.43 -5.61
N VAL A 109 -4.56 15.66 -5.56
CA VAL A 109 -3.38 16.05 -6.30
C VAL A 109 -2.15 15.60 -5.53
N LEU A 110 -1.31 14.81 -6.21
CA LEU A 110 -0.10 14.23 -5.66
C LEU A 110 1.12 14.63 -6.48
N TYR A 111 2.27 14.66 -5.80
CA TYR A 111 3.53 15.17 -6.32
C TYR A 111 4.65 14.18 -6.08
N GLU A 112 5.36 13.83 -7.14
CA GLU A 112 6.43 12.84 -7.13
C GLU A 112 7.69 13.41 -7.77
N TYR A 113 8.86 13.01 -7.26
CA TYR A 113 10.14 13.43 -7.84
C TYR A 113 10.89 12.22 -8.36
N SER A 114 11.12 12.16 -9.69
CA SER A 114 12.02 11.22 -10.32
C SER A 114 13.48 11.65 -10.19
N HIS A 115 14.30 10.85 -9.53
CA HIS A 115 15.73 11.15 -9.34
C HIS A 115 16.52 11.05 -10.64
N THR A 116 16.24 10.04 -11.47
CA THR A 116 17.02 9.79 -12.69
C THR A 116 16.64 10.74 -13.82
N LYS A 117 15.34 11.00 -14.00
CA LYS A 117 14.84 11.95 -14.98
C LYS A 117 15.06 13.36 -14.46
N ASN A 118 15.38 13.50 -13.17
CA ASN A 118 15.47 14.75 -12.45
C ASN A 118 14.26 15.59 -12.83
N ALA A 119 13.06 15.13 -12.44
CA ALA A 119 11.78 15.65 -12.90
C ALA A 119 10.71 15.52 -11.82
N VAL A 120 9.84 16.53 -11.69
CA VAL A 120 8.63 16.43 -10.86
C VAL A 120 7.45 16.00 -11.72
N TYR A 121 6.70 15.03 -11.23
CA TYR A 121 5.42 14.62 -11.79
C TYR A 121 4.28 15.07 -10.87
N LYS A 122 3.21 15.54 -11.51
CA LYS A 122 1.94 15.87 -10.87
C LYS A 122 0.91 14.90 -11.42
N HIS A 123 0.24 14.16 -10.54
CA HIS A 123 -0.80 13.23 -10.94
C HIS A 123 -2.01 13.34 -10.00
N THR A 124 -3.11 12.73 -10.41
CA THR A 124 -4.33 12.61 -9.63
C THR A 124 -4.64 11.14 -9.46
N GLY A 125 -4.82 10.71 -8.22
CA GLY A 125 -5.07 9.31 -7.90
C GLY A 125 -3.83 8.42 -8.00
N ILE A 126 -4.06 7.12 -8.16
CA ILE A 126 -3.02 6.09 -8.12
C ILE A 126 -2.12 6.11 -9.37
N SER A 127 -0.82 5.92 -9.15
CA SER A 127 0.19 5.71 -10.19
C SER A 127 0.63 4.24 -10.14
N LEU A 128 0.21 3.44 -11.13
CA LEU A 128 0.55 2.02 -11.19
C LEU A 128 1.92 1.80 -11.86
N PRO A 129 2.71 0.82 -11.39
CA PRO A 129 3.91 0.37 -12.10
C PRO A 129 3.58 -0.09 -13.52
N ASP A 130 4.46 0.20 -14.48
CA ASP A 130 4.29 -0.29 -15.84
C ASP A 130 4.21 -1.82 -15.87
N ARG A 131 3.23 -2.36 -16.61
CA ARG A 131 3.00 -3.80 -16.75
C ARG A 131 3.95 -4.41 -17.76
N GLU A 132 4.51 -5.58 -17.44
CA GLU A 132 5.27 -6.39 -18.41
C GLU A 132 4.39 -6.84 -19.58
N SER A 133 4.88 -6.67 -20.80
CA SER A 133 4.16 -6.99 -22.02
C SER A 133 4.58 -8.37 -22.55
N GLY A 134 3.97 -9.43 -22.02
CA GLY A 134 3.99 -10.75 -22.66
C GLY A 134 4.31 -11.89 -21.71
N ASN A 135 5.55 -11.96 -21.24
CA ASN A 135 6.03 -13.13 -20.51
C ASN A 135 5.88 -12.98 -18.99
N PHE A 136 4.94 -13.72 -18.41
CA PHE A 136 4.73 -13.79 -16.96
C PHE A 136 5.39 -15.03 -16.33
N ASN A 137 6.21 -15.79 -17.08
CA ASN A 137 6.74 -17.07 -16.59
C ASN A 137 7.58 -16.90 -15.33
N GLU A 138 8.37 -15.84 -15.18
CA GLU A 138 9.16 -15.62 -13.96
C GLU A 138 8.25 -15.48 -12.72
N MET A 139 7.23 -14.62 -12.80
CA MET A 139 6.24 -14.46 -11.72
C MET A 139 5.42 -15.73 -11.50
N LYS A 140 5.02 -16.43 -12.57
CA LYS A 140 4.28 -17.69 -12.47
C LYS A 140 5.13 -18.80 -11.84
N ASP A 141 6.40 -18.92 -12.23
CA ASP A 141 7.32 -19.90 -11.68
C ASP A 141 7.57 -19.63 -10.20
N TYR A 142 7.73 -18.37 -9.81
CA TYR A 142 7.81 -17.98 -8.41
C TYR A 142 6.57 -18.43 -7.63
N PHE A 143 5.37 -18.03 -8.06
CA PHE A 143 4.15 -18.37 -7.32
C PHE A 143 3.82 -19.86 -7.35
N ILE A 144 3.98 -20.53 -8.48
CA ILE A 144 3.54 -21.92 -8.67
C ILE A 144 4.62 -22.91 -8.26
N GLN A 145 5.88 -22.67 -8.60
CA GLN A 145 6.98 -23.61 -8.33
C GLN A 145 7.65 -23.32 -6.98
N THR A 146 7.94 -22.06 -6.67
CA THR A 146 8.60 -21.68 -5.40
C THR A 146 7.61 -21.65 -4.24
N MET A 147 6.50 -20.91 -4.38
CA MET A 147 5.49 -20.74 -3.32
C MET A 147 4.39 -21.79 -3.34
N ALA A 148 4.29 -22.60 -4.40
CA ALA A 148 3.32 -23.68 -4.54
C ALA A 148 1.85 -23.24 -4.50
N PHE A 149 1.57 -22.05 -5.02
CA PHE A 149 0.21 -21.57 -5.23
C PHE A 149 -0.46 -22.26 -6.40
N GLU A 150 -1.79 -22.33 -6.35
CA GLU A 150 -2.60 -22.97 -7.37
C GLU A 150 -2.53 -22.18 -8.68
N GLY A 151 -2.03 -22.82 -9.74
CA GLY A 151 -1.76 -22.15 -11.02
C GLY A 151 -3.00 -21.52 -11.64
N ASN A 152 -4.17 -22.16 -11.51
CA ASN A 152 -5.44 -21.61 -12.01
C ASN A 152 -5.85 -20.32 -11.29
N VAL A 153 -5.54 -20.20 -10.00
CA VAL A 153 -5.79 -18.98 -9.22
C VAL A 153 -4.87 -17.87 -9.73
N VAL A 154 -3.58 -18.13 -9.86
CA VAL A 154 -2.59 -17.16 -10.38
C VAL A 154 -3.00 -16.69 -11.79
N ASP A 155 -3.38 -17.61 -12.67
CA ASP A 155 -3.83 -17.30 -14.03
C ASP A 155 -5.10 -16.44 -14.04
N THR A 156 -6.06 -16.74 -13.17
CA THR A 156 -7.30 -15.95 -13.02
C THR A 156 -6.99 -14.52 -12.57
N LEU A 157 -6.07 -14.36 -11.62
CA LEU A 157 -5.66 -13.04 -11.11
C LEU A 157 -4.88 -12.23 -12.16
N ILE A 158 -4.12 -12.89 -13.04
CA ILE A 158 -3.48 -12.23 -14.18
C ILE A 158 -4.51 -11.78 -15.21
N LEU A 159 -5.50 -12.62 -15.47
CA LEU A 159 -6.57 -12.37 -16.44
C LEU A 159 -7.46 -11.21 -16.01
N ASN A 160 -7.86 -11.17 -14.73
CA ASN A 160 -8.70 -10.10 -14.19
C ASN A 160 -7.90 -8.83 -13.81
N GLN A 161 -6.57 -8.86 -13.99
CA GLN A 161 -5.65 -7.76 -13.74
C GLN A 161 -5.45 -7.41 -12.24
N SER A 162 -5.93 -8.25 -11.33
CA SER A 162 -5.65 -8.14 -9.89
C SER A 162 -4.23 -8.57 -9.50
N LEU A 163 -3.49 -9.19 -10.43
CA LEU A 163 -2.06 -9.53 -10.31
C LEU A 163 -1.36 -9.31 -11.65
N TYR A 164 -0.19 -8.68 -11.67
CA TYR A 164 0.67 -8.65 -12.85
C TYR A 164 2.14 -8.49 -12.49
N MET A 165 3.04 -8.76 -13.43
CA MET A 165 4.48 -8.53 -13.25
C MET A 165 4.87 -7.13 -13.71
N SER A 166 5.57 -6.35 -12.88
CA SER A 166 6.07 -5.03 -13.27
C SER A 166 7.18 -5.16 -14.31
N LYS A 167 7.12 -4.32 -15.34
CA LYS A 167 8.01 -4.38 -16.51
C LYS A 167 9.48 -4.23 -16.14
N ASN A 168 9.75 -3.30 -15.24
CA ASN A 168 11.12 -2.95 -14.92
C ASN A 168 11.65 -3.95 -13.88
N MET A 169 11.01 -4.06 -12.71
CA MET A 169 11.60 -4.78 -11.57
C MET A 169 11.33 -6.28 -11.61
N HIS A 170 10.41 -6.69 -12.49
CA HIS A 170 9.81 -8.00 -12.50
C HIS A 170 9.18 -8.34 -11.15
N ASN A 171 8.67 -7.34 -10.42
CA ASN A 171 7.96 -7.57 -9.16
C ASN A 171 6.53 -8.04 -9.44
N ALA A 172 5.95 -8.81 -8.52
CA ALA A 172 4.52 -9.09 -8.51
C ALA A 172 3.75 -7.87 -7.98
N VAL A 173 2.83 -7.33 -8.79
CA VAL A 173 1.99 -6.19 -8.44
C VAL A 173 0.57 -6.68 -8.19
N PHE A 174 0.12 -6.59 -6.95
CA PHE A 174 -1.25 -6.85 -6.54
C PHE A 174 -2.07 -5.58 -6.70
N VAL A 175 -3.18 -5.64 -7.45
CA VAL A 175 -4.05 -4.49 -7.71
C VAL A 175 -5.41 -4.68 -7.06
N GLY A 176 -5.84 -3.69 -6.30
CA GLY A 176 -7.18 -3.61 -5.74
C GLY A 176 -8.02 -2.57 -6.46
N TYR A 177 -9.28 -2.93 -6.72
CA TYR A 177 -10.23 -2.10 -7.47
C TYR A 177 -11.27 -1.51 -6.54
N ASP A 178 -11.77 -0.31 -6.84
CA ASP A 178 -12.84 0.32 -6.08
C ASP A 178 -14.25 -0.16 -6.48
N GLU A 179 -15.29 0.49 -5.94
CA GLU A 179 -16.69 0.18 -6.22
C GLU A 179 -17.10 0.41 -7.68
N LYS A 180 -16.31 1.18 -8.44
CA LYS A 180 -16.50 1.47 -9.86
C LYS A 180 -15.57 0.64 -10.74
N ASN A 181 -14.86 -0.33 -10.17
CA ASN A 181 -13.88 -1.16 -10.83
C ASN A 181 -12.68 -0.38 -11.41
N ASN A 182 -12.32 0.75 -10.79
CA ASN A 182 -11.08 1.46 -11.11
C ASN A 182 -9.95 1.01 -10.17
N PRO A 183 -8.70 0.92 -10.64
CA PRO A 183 -7.56 0.70 -9.76
C PRO A 183 -7.52 1.77 -8.66
N ALA A 184 -7.41 1.32 -7.42
CA ALA A 184 -7.45 2.17 -6.24
C ALA A 184 -6.39 1.79 -5.21
N PHE A 185 -5.90 0.56 -5.24
CA PHE A 185 -4.84 0.05 -4.38
C PHE A 185 -3.82 -0.68 -5.24
N ALA A 186 -2.53 -0.52 -4.92
CA ALA A 186 -1.51 -1.41 -5.45
C ALA A 186 -0.35 -1.62 -4.48
N LEU A 187 0.15 -2.85 -4.47
CA LEU A 187 1.23 -3.32 -3.61
C LEU A 187 2.15 -4.25 -4.42
N GLU A 188 3.43 -3.91 -4.44
CA GLU A 188 4.47 -4.69 -5.10
C GLU A 188 5.19 -5.61 -4.12
N TYR A 189 5.42 -6.83 -4.57
CA TYR A 189 6.24 -7.85 -3.92
C TYR A 189 7.39 -8.24 -4.83
N GLY A 190 8.59 -8.33 -4.27
CA GLY A 190 9.70 -9.01 -4.94
C GLY A 190 9.31 -10.46 -5.27
N ILE A 191 9.91 -11.02 -6.32
CA ILE A 191 9.77 -12.45 -6.65
C ILE A 191 11.14 -13.12 -6.79
N LYS A 192 12.18 -12.50 -6.21
CA LYS A 192 13.59 -12.92 -6.23
C LYS A 192 14.03 -13.25 -4.80
N ASP A 193 15.26 -13.72 -4.65
CA ASP A 193 15.84 -14.16 -3.36
C ASP A 193 15.88 -13.08 -2.26
N THR A 194 15.68 -11.81 -2.61
CA THR A 194 15.63 -10.71 -1.65
C THR A 194 14.19 -10.19 -1.52
N PRO A 195 13.58 -10.34 -0.34
CA PRO A 195 12.26 -9.80 -0.07
C PRO A 195 12.20 -8.29 -0.32
N TYR A 196 11.13 -7.87 -1.00
CA TYR A 196 10.87 -6.48 -1.37
C TYR A 196 9.38 -6.21 -1.25
N LYS A 197 9.01 -5.08 -0.64
CA LYS A 197 7.62 -4.65 -0.52
C LYS A 197 7.49 -3.14 -0.75
N HIS A 198 6.58 -2.74 -1.64
CA HIS A 198 6.36 -1.32 -1.95
C HIS A 198 4.89 -0.99 -2.23
N GLU A 199 4.39 0.07 -1.59
CA GLU A 199 3.05 0.60 -1.83
C GLU A 199 3.09 1.62 -2.97
N ALA A 200 2.34 1.37 -4.04
CA ALA A 200 2.29 2.27 -5.18
C ALA A 200 1.82 3.67 -4.77
N ALA A 201 2.35 4.69 -5.42
CA ALA A 201 2.00 6.06 -5.10
C ALA A 201 0.52 6.37 -5.38
N GLY A 202 -0.12 7.09 -4.46
CA GLY A 202 -1.57 7.34 -4.52
C GLY A 202 -2.44 6.10 -4.25
N SER A 203 -1.86 4.99 -3.81
CA SER A 203 -2.61 3.82 -3.33
C SER A 203 -3.51 4.20 -2.16
N PHE A 204 -4.77 3.80 -2.23
CA PHE A 204 -5.76 3.97 -1.18
C PHE A 204 -5.90 2.66 -0.42
N THR A 205 -5.06 2.49 0.61
CA THR A 205 -4.97 1.28 1.45
C THR A 205 -6.27 0.87 2.15
N SER A 206 -7.25 1.78 2.24
CA SER A 206 -8.58 1.46 2.77
C SER A 206 -9.43 0.62 1.81
N VAL A 207 -9.10 0.57 0.51
CA VAL A 207 -9.76 -0.34 -0.44
C VAL A 207 -9.18 -1.75 -0.34
N GLY A 208 -7.85 -1.86 -0.17
CA GLY A 208 -7.13 -3.13 -0.13
C GLY A 208 -7.19 -3.92 -1.43
N TRP A 209 -6.61 -5.12 -1.40
CA TRP A 209 -6.71 -6.10 -2.48
C TRP A 209 -7.94 -6.99 -2.26
N LYS A 210 -8.58 -7.48 -3.33
CA LYS A 210 -9.72 -8.40 -3.19
C LYS A 210 -9.87 -9.33 -4.40
N GLN A 211 -10.39 -10.52 -4.11
CA GLN A 211 -10.89 -11.47 -5.10
C GLN A 211 -12.23 -11.98 -4.58
N ILE A 212 -13.32 -11.62 -5.25
CA ILE A 212 -14.69 -11.89 -4.79
C ILE A 212 -15.42 -12.71 -5.83
N GLN A 213 -16.04 -13.80 -5.39
CA GLN A 213 -16.93 -14.62 -6.22
C GLN A 213 -18.30 -13.95 -6.36
N ASP A 214 -19.00 -14.29 -7.43
CA ASP A 214 -20.38 -13.86 -7.62
C ASP A 214 -21.27 -14.36 -6.47
N HIS A 215 -22.08 -13.47 -5.91
CA HIS A 215 -23.02 -13.77 -4.82
C HIS A 215 -22.39 -14.36 -3.55
N ALA A 216 -21.16 -13.94 -3.22
CA ALA A 216 -20.45 -14.36 -2.02
C ALA A 216 -21.27 -14.13 -0.73
N SER A 217 -21.63 -15.22 -0.04
CA SER A 217 -22.27 -15.16 1.29
C SER A 217 -21.27 -14.97 2.43
N ASP A 218 -20.02 -15.36 2.20
CA ASP A 218 -18.96 -15.40 3.19
C ASP A 218 -17.73 -14.70 2.62
N ILE A 219 -17.13 -13.80 3.42
CA ILE A 219 -15.88 -13.13 3.07
C ILE A 219 -14.83 -13.42 4.12
N ILE A 220 -13.59 -13.61 3.66
CA ILE A 220 -12.44 -13.80 4.53
C ILE A 220 -11.52 -12.58 4.40
N ILE A 221 -11.21 -11.96 5.54
CA ILE A 221 -10.34 -10.79 5.63
C ILE A 221 -8.95 -11.22 6.09
N PHE A 222 -7.95 -10.82 5.32
CA PHE A 222 -6.53 -11.03 5.57
C PHE A 222 -5.82 -9.70 5.84
N ASP A 223 -4.67 -9.80 6.50
CA ASP A 223 -3.74 -8.70 6.71
C ASP A 223 -2.75 -8.49 5.58
N SER A 224 -2.60 -9.44 4.65
CA SER A 224 -1.71 -9.35 3.48
C SER A 224 -2.32 -10.01 2.23
N PRO A 225 -2.15 -9.43 1.02
CA PRO A 225 -2.57 -10.06 -0.22
C PRO A 225 -1.89 -11.41 -0.49
N MET A 226 -0.65 -11.62 -0.03
CA MET A 226 0.04 -12.91 -0.16
C MET A 226 -0.63 -13.99 0.68
N ASN A 227 -1.04 -13.65 1.91
CA ASN A 227 -1.78 -14.55 2.79
C ASN A 227 -3.13 -14.94 2.19
N ALA A 228 -3.81 -13.99 1.56
CA ALA A 228 -5.05 -14.23 0.84
C ALA A 228 -4.86 -15.11 -0.40
N LEU A 229 -3.79 -14.90 -1.18
CA LEU A 229 -3.43 -15.73 -2.33
C LEU A 229 -3.10 -17.18 -1.94
N ALA A 230 -2.35 -17.34 -0.85
CA ALA A 230 -2.06 -18.66 -0.28
C ALA A 230 -3.37 -19.38 0.10
N TYR A 231 -4.33 -18.67 0.69
CA TYR A 231 -5.63 -19.26 1.03
C TYR A 231 -6.46 -19.62 -0.20
N LEU A 232 -6.50 -18.76 -1.23
CA LEU A 232 -7.19 -19.06 -2.49
C LEU A 232 -6.62 -20.30 -3.17
N SER A 233 -5.34 -20.63 -2.92
CA SER A 233 -4.72 -21.87 -3.42
C SER A 233 -5.18 -23.14 -2.68
N ILE A 234 -5.86 -22.97 -1.53
CA ILE A 234 -6.50 -24.04 -0.76
C ILE A 234 -7.98 -24.12 -1.11
N ASP A 235 -8.63 -22.96 -1.20
CA ASP A 235 -10.05 -22.82 -1.52
C ASP A 235 -10.23 -21.80 -2.66
N THR A 236 -10.24 -22.30 -3.89
CA THR A 236 -10.31 -21.49 -5.11
C THR A 236 -11.64 -20.74 -5.27
N GLU A 237 -12.67 -21.19 -4.56
CA GLU A 237 -14.01 -20.62 -4.59
C GLU A 237 -14.25 -19.65 -3.41
N ALA A 238 -13.23 -19.36 -2.62
CA ALA A 238 -13.35 -18.39 -1.54
C ALA A 238 -13.43 -16.96 -2.06
N SER A 239 -14.09 -16.10 -1.27
CA SER A 239 -14.07 -14.65 -1.45
C SER A 239 -13.22 -13.99 -0.38
N VAL A 240 -12.21 -13.23 -0.79
CA VAL A 240 -11.20 -12.68 0.09
C VAL A 240 -11.01 -11.18 -0.11
N ILE A 241 -10.71 -10.49 0.99
CA ILE A 241 -10.26 -9.10 1.00
C ILE A 241 -8.99 -9.04 1.85
N ALA A 242 -7.97 -8.31 1.42
CA ALA A 242 -6.71 -8.19 2.13
C ALA A 242 -6.27 -6.74 2.26
N SER A 243 -5.90 -6.34 3.48
CA SER A 243 -5.22 -5.07 3.70
C SER A 243 -3.76 -5.14 3.28
N LYS A 244 -3.05 -4.00 3.28
CA LYS A 244 -1.61 -3.95 2.96
C LYS A 244 -0.76 -4.73 3.98
N ASP A 245 -1.11 -4.50 5.25
CA ASP A 245 -0.57 -5.09 6.47
C ASP A 245 -1.57 -4.85 7.61
N ILE A 246 -1.24 -5.38 8.80
CA ILE A 246 -2.06 -5.24 10.00
C ILE A 246 -2.33 -3.78 10.41
N THR A 247 -1.43 -2.83 10.09
CA THR A 247 -1.58 -1.42 10.47
C THR A 247 -2.65 -0.69 9.65
N THR A 248 -2.98 -1.21 8.46
CA THR A 248 -4.00 -0.66 7.57
C THR A 248 -5.36 -1.36 7.66
N LEU A 249 -5.40 -2.56 8.27
CA LEU A 249 -6.59 -3.38 8.40
C LEU A 249 -7.79 -2.64 9.02
N TYR A 250 -7.57 -1.89 10.11
CA TYR A 250 -8.64 -1.15 10.78
C TYR A 250 -9.36 -0.18 9.83
N ASN A 251 -8.58 0.59 9.06
CA ASN A 251 -9.12 1.59 8.14
C ASN A 251 -9.83 0.93 6.96
N MET A 252 -9.30 -0.19 6.46
CA MET A 252 -9.96 -0.97 5.41
C MET A 252 -11.31 -1.50 5.88
N VAL A 253 -11.38 -2.10 7.08
CA VAL A 253 -12.63 -2.59 7.67
C VAL A 253 -13.63 -1.45 7.83
N LYS A 254 -13.21 -0.34 8.43
CA LYS A 254 -14.05 0.85 8.58
C LYS A 254 -14.59 1.34 7.24
N TYR A 255 -13.75 1.38 6.20
CA TYR A 255 -14.14 1.79 4.86
C TYR A 255 -15.23 0.88 4.28
N TYR A 256 -15.08 -0.45 4.34
CA TYR A 256 -16.12 -1.37 3.85
C TYR A 256 -17.42 -1.29 4.66
N GLN A 257 -17.35 -1.00 5.96
CA GLN A 257 -18.55 -0.76 6.78
C GLN A 257 -19.29 0.51 6.33
N GLU A 258 -18.56 1.61 6.14
CA GLU A 258 -19.13 2.91 5.76
C GLU A 258 -19.60 2.96 4.29
N ASN A 259 -19.13 2.04 3.46
CA ASN A 259 -19.40 1.99 2.03
C ASN A 259 -20.05 0.66 1.59
N SER A 260 -20.63 -0.09 2.52
CA SER A 260 -21.20 -1.42 2.23
C SER A 260 -22.34 -1.35 1.19
N ASP A 261 -23.05 -0.24 1.09
CA ASP A 261 -24.12 -0.01 0.11
C ASP A 261 -23.60 0.25 -1.31
N LYS A 262 -22.33 0.66 -1.43
CA LYS A 262 -21.69 0.96 -2.72
C LYS A 262 -21.12 -0.28 -3.42
N TYR A 263 -20.84 -1.34 -2.67
CA TYR A 263 -20.31 -2.59 -3.21
C TYR A 263 -21.44 -3.60 -3.43
N GLU A 264 -21.66 -4.02 -4.68
CA GLU A 264 -22.74 -4.95 -5.01
C GLU A 264 -22.61 -6.28 -4.24
N PHE A 265 -21.40 -6.84 -4.18
CA PHE A 265 -21.14 -8.10 -3.49
C PHE A 265 -21.51 -8.04 -2.00
N MET A 266 -21.38 -6.87 -1.36
CA MET A 266 -21.65 -6.71 0.07
C MET A 266 -23.13 -6.89 0.44
N LYS A 267 -24.04 -6.89 -0.55
CA LYS A 267 -25.48 -7.14 -0.32
C LYS A 267 -25.77 -8.59 0.05
N ASP A 268 -25.00 -9.52 -0.49
CA ASP A 268 -25.20 -10.97 -0.29
C ASP A 268 -24.40 -11.51 0.92
N VAL A 269 -23.40 -10.75 1.38
CA VAL A 269 -22.50 -11.12 2.48
C VAL A 269 -23.24 -11.19 3.81
N LYS A 270 -23.20 -12.37 4.41
CA LYS A 270 -23.79 -12.71 5.72
C LYS A 270 -22.74 -12.85 6.79
N ASN A 271 -21.57 -13.42 6.46
CA ASN A 271 -20.50 -13.68 7.42
C ASN A 271 -19.17 -13.09 6.95
N ILE A 272 -18.39 -12.60 7.91
CA ILE A 272 -17.02 -12.16 7.68
C ILE A 272 -16.12 -12.90 8.67
N THR A 273 -15.12 -13.60 8.14
CA THR A 273 -14.10 -14.31 8.91
C THR A 273 -12.79 -13.57 8.81
N TYR A 274 -11.99 -13.58 9.87
CA TYR A 274 -10.69 -12.90 9.90
C TYR A 274 -9.59 -13.94 10.06
N ILE A 275 -8.65 -13.96 9.13
CA ILE A 275 -7.46 -14.82 9.17
C ILE A 275 -6.26 -13.89 9.14
N LEU A 276 -5.72 -13.60 10.31
CA LEU A 276 -4.68 -12.61 10.54
C LEU A 276 -3.48 -13.27 11.20
N GLU A 277 -2.31 -12.63 11.07
CA GLU A 277 -1.11 -12.97 11.81
C GLU A 277 -1.38 -13.07 13.32
N ASN A 278 -0.66 -13.98 13.98
CA ASN A 278 -0.69 -14.07 15.44
C ASN A 278 0.31 -13.08 16.03
N SER A 279 -0.10 -11.82 16.20
CA SER A 279 0.74 -10.77 16.76
C SER A 279 -0.01 -9.92 17.81
N PRO A 280 0.70 -9.35 18.81
CA PRO A 280 0.10 -8.40 19.73
C PRO A 280 -0.52 -7.18 19.03
N LYS A 281 -0.04 -6.82 17.84
CA LYS A 281 -0.63 -5.74 17.04
C LYS A 281 -1.96 -6.16 16.44
N ALA A 282 -2.06 -7.39 15.93
CA ALA A 282 -3.31 -7.93 15.42
C ALA A 282 -4.39 -7.96 16.50
N ASP A 283 -4.04 -8.37 17.72
CA ASP A 283 -4.97 -8.36 18.87
C ASP A 283 -5.53 -6.96 19.15
N LEU A 284 -4.67 -5.93 19.13
CA LEU A 284 -5.08 -4.54 19.35
C LEU A 284 -6.05 -4.05 18.25
N VAL A 285 -5.71 -4.31 16.98
CA VAL A 285 -6.55 -3.93 15.84
C VAL A 285 -7.90 -4.65 15.89
N VAL A 286 -7.89 -5.95 16.19
CA VAL A 286 -9.09 -6.77 16.35
C VAL A 286 -9.98 -6.25 17.47
N ASN A 287 -9.43 -5.95 18.64
CA ASN A 287 -10.20 -5.42 19.76
C ASN A 287 -10.84 -4.07 19.40
N ARG A 288 -10.09 -3.20 18.71
CA ARG A 288 -10.60 -1.92 18.24
C ARG A 288 -11.74 -2.08 17.23
N ILE A 289 -11.64 -3.03 16.29
CA ILE A 289 -12.74 -3.35 15.36
C ILE A 289 -13.97 -3.80 16.15
N LYS A 290 -13.82 -4.74 17.08
CA LYS A 290 -14.94 -5.24 17.91
C LYS A 290 -15.62 -4.12 18.70
N GLU A 291 -14.86 -3.17 19.22
CA GLU A 291 -15.37 -2.04 20.00
C GLU A 291 -16.06 -0.96 19.16
N THR A 292 -15.60 -0.74 17.91
CA THR A 292 -16.02 0.41 17.10
C THR A 292 -16.89 0.06 15.89
N ALA A 293 -16.91 -1.20 15.45
CA ALA A 293 -17.72 -1.66 14.33
C ALA A 293 -19.20 -1.40 14.59
N THR A 294 -19.89 -0.80 13.62
CA THR A 294 -21.34 -0.56 13.66
C THR A 294 -22.12 -1.70 13.00
N ASP A 295 -21.50 -2.37 12.02
CA ASP A 295 -22.03 -3.55 11.34
C ASP A 295 -21.62 -4.83 12.08
N GLU A 296 -22.61 -5.62 12.49
CA GLU A 296 -22.43 -6.87 13.23
C GLU A 296 -21.63 -7.94 12.46
N ARG A 297 -21.64 -7.91 11.13
CA ARG A 297 -20.86 -8.85 10.30
C ARG A 297 -19.37 -8.71 10.59
N PHE A 298 -18.90 -7.49 10.83
CA PHE A 298 -17.49 -7.18 11.09
C PHE A 298 -17.09 -7.38 12.57
N LYS A 299 -18.07 -7.51 13.49
CA LYS A 299 -17.79 -7.81 14.91
C LYS A 299 -17.49 -9.28 15.16
N ASN A 300 -18.14 -10.16 14.40
CA ASN A 300 -18.12 -11.61 14.63
C ASN A 300 -16.87 -12.25 14.03
N MET A 301 -15.74 -12.03 14.70
CA MET A 301 -14.45 -12.58 14.33
C MET A 301 -14.26 -14.01 14.83
N LYS A 302 -14.16 -14.96 13.90
CA LYS A 302 -13.47 -16.22 14.15
C LYS A 302 -12.00 -16.02 13.75
N GLN A 303 -11.13 -15.80 14.74
CA GLN A 303 -9.68 -15.82 14.51
C GLN A 303 -9.28 -17.28 14.30
N VAL A 304 -8.80 -17.59 13.10
CA VAL A 304 -8.22 -18.90 12.79
C VAL A 304 -6.72 -18.71 12.78
N ASP A 305 -5.99 -19.60 13.46
CA ASP A 305 -4.53 -19.55 13.48
C ASP A 305 -4.00 -19.78 12.04
N THR A 306 -3.35 -18.76 11.48
CA THR A 306 -2.73 -18.80 10.14
C THR A 306 -1.72 -19.93 10.02
N ASP A 307 -1.06 -20.28 11.13
CA ASP A 307 -0.04 -21.31 11.18
C ASP A 307 -0.63 -22.71 11.06
N GLU A 308 -1.84 -22.93 11.57
CA GLU A 308 -2.50 -24.23 11.51
C GLU A 308 -3.07 -24.49 10.11
N LEU A 309 -3.69 -23.50 9.45
CA LEU A 309 -4.25 -23.70 8.10
C LEU A 309 -3.17 -23.85 7.02
N LYS A 310 -2.19 -22.93 6.98
CA LYS A 310 -1.14 -22.92 5.96
C LYS A 310 -0.22 -24.11 6.15
N ARG A 311 0.37 -24.29 7.35
CA ARG A 311 1.30 -25.41 7.58
C ARG A 311 0.60 -26.77 7.42
N THR A 312 -0.65 -26.95 7.86
CA THR A 312 -1.33 -28.26 7.72
C THR A 312 -1.62 -28.61 6.25
N TYR A 313 -2.12 -27.66 5.44
CA TYR A 313 -2.35 -27.92 4.02
C TYR A 313 -1.05 -28.23 3.29
N ILE A 314 -0.02 -27.41 3.53
CA ILE A 314 1.31 -27.55 2.93
C ILE A 314 2.00 -28.84 3.38
N GLN A 315 1.93 -29.21 4.66
CA GLN A 315 2.47 -30.47 5.19
C GLN A 315 1.75 -31.68 4.58
N SER A 316 0.43 -31.59 4.36
CA SER A 316 -0.36 -32.65 3.75
C SER A 316 -0.03 -32.86 2.26
N MET A 317 0.27 -31.78 1.53
CA MET A 317 0.75 -31.83 0.15
C MET A 317 2.22 -32.28 0.08
N ASN A 318 3.09 -31.76 0.96
CA ASN A 318 4.51 -32.11 1.08
C ASN A 318 4.73 -33.60 1.36
N ALA A 319 3.85 -34.21 2.16
CA ALA A 319 3.91 -35.64 2.45
C ALA A 319 3.70 -36.53 1.21
N ASN A 320 3.14 -35.98 0.12
CA ASN A 320 2.78 -36.68 -1.10
C ASN A 320 3.52 -36.16 -2.36
N SER A 321 4.53 -35.30 -2.20
CA SER A 321 5.18 -34.53 -3.27
C SER A 321 6.71 -34.75 -3.29
N GLU A 322 7.34 -34.78 -4.48
CA GLU A 322 8.81 -34.75 -4.64
C GLU A 322 9.42 -33.36 -4.37
N PHE A 323 8.60 -32.31 -4.28
CA PHE A 323 8.99 -30.92 -4.06
C PHE A 323 8.66 -30.47 -2.63
N GLN A 324 9.63 -29.84 -1.96
CA GLN A 324 9.42 -29.21 -0.65
C GLN A 324 8.81 -27.82 -0.83
N TYR A 325 7.55 -27.67 -0.43
CA TYR A 325 6.80 -26.42 -0.45
C TYR A 325 7.27 -25.48 0.67
N THR A 326 7.60 -24.24 0.30
CA THR A 326 7.95 -23.16 1.24
C THR A 326 6.87 -22.09 1.15
N VAL A 327 6.06 -21.96 2.20
CA VAL A 327 5.20 -20.78 2.36
C VAL A 327 5.69 -20.05 3.59
N SER A 328 6.26 -18.88 3.37
CA SER A 328 6.53 -17.91 4.43
C SER A 328 6.36 -16.50 3.88
N GLU A 329 5.22 -15.88 4.20
CA GLU A 329 5.13 -14.41 4.22
C GLU A 329 6.09 -13.81 5.27
N GLU A 330 6.62 -14.65 6.19
CA GLU A 330 7.59 -14.27 7.23
C GLU A 330 8.81 -13.52 6.65
N ASP A 331 9.22 -13.85 5.42
CA ASP A 331 10.33 -13.17 4.74
C ASP A 331 9.99 -11.72 4.35
N TYR A 332 8.71 -11.39 4.16
CA TYR A 332 8.22 -10.05 3.82
C TYR A 332 7.76 -9.26 5.05
N ASP A 333 7.39 -9.91 6.16
CA ASP A 333 6.92 -9.24 7.38
C ASP A 333 8.02 -8.39 8.05
N GLU A 334 9.29 -8.78 7.87
CA GLU A 334 10.44 -7.99 8.35
C GLU A 334 10.90 -6.90 7.38
N VAL A 335 10.32 -6.82 6.17
CA VAL A 335 10.70 -5.82 5.16
C VAL A 335 10.08 -4.47 5.49
N GLU A 336 10.92 -3.48 5.80
CA GLU A 336 10.44 -2.10 5.90
C GLU A 336 9.93 -1.60 4.53
N TYR A 337 8.72 -1.03 4.51
CA TYR A 337 8.16 -0.42 3.31
C TYR A 337 9.09 0.65 2.77
N LYS A 338 9.53 0.46 1.52
CA LYS A 338 10.30 1.48 0.82
C LYS A 338 9.42 2.69 0.55
N ASP A 339 9.93 3.86 0.95
CA ASP A 339 9.29 5.12 0.59
C ASP A 339 9.35 5.38 -0.93
N ILE A 340 8.53 6.33 -1.38
CA ILE A 340 8.39 6.69 -2.79
C ILE A 340 9.72 7.12 -3.46
N ARG A 341 10.72 7.56 -2.67
CA ARG A 341 12.02 8.02 -3.19
C ARG A 341 12.85 6.84 -3.64
N THR A 342 12.98 5.83 -2.78
CA THR A 342 13.75 4.61 -3.07
C THR A 342 13.13 3.83 -4.21
N PHE A 343 11.79 3.83 -4.31
CA PHE A 343 11.09 3.19 -5.43
C PHE A 343 11.42 3.82 -6.77
N ILE A 344 11.36 5.15 -6.84
CA ILE A 344 11.72 5.90 -8.03
C ILE A 344 13.17 5.65 -8.44
N ASP A 345 14.08 5.62 -7.46
CA ASP A 345 15.49 5.31 -7.69
C ASP A 345 15.64 3.92 -8.34
N ASP A 346 14.98 2.90 -7.76
CA ASP A 346 15.02 1.51 -8.23
C ASP A 346 14.41 1.37 -9.65
N MET A 347 13.21 1.92 -9.89
CA MET A 347 12.51 1.83 -11.19
C MET A 347 13.31 2.42 -12.33
N ASP A 348 13.91 3.57 -12.07
CA ASP A 348 14.56 4.33 -13.10
C ASP A 348 16.01 3.86 -13.35
N GLU A 349 16.73 3.38 -12.33
CA GLU A 349 18.07 2.77 -12.50
C GLU A 349 18.01 1.65 -13.55
N MET A 350 17.03 0.77 -13.44
CA MET A 350 16.84 -0.28 -14.44
C MET A 350 16.31 0.23 -15.77
N THR A 351 15.47 1.28 -15.80
CA THR A 351 15.05 1.87 -17.09
C THR A 351 16.29 2.32 -17.87
N GLY A 352 17.28 2.90 -17.18
CA GLY A 352 18.60 3.20 -17.74
C GLY A 352 19.36 1.94 -18.21
N GLN A 353 19.41 0.89 -17.38
CA GLN A 353 20.08 -0.37 -17.75
C GLN A 353 19.45 -1.05 -18.98
N LEU A 354 18.12 -1.05 -19.08
CA LEU A 354 17.36 -1.61 -20.21
C LEU A 354 17.62 -0.81 -21.49
N GLN A 355 17.63 0.52 -21.41
CA GLN A 355 17.93 1.38 -22.54
C GLN A 355 19.38 1.21 -23.02
N ASP A 356 20.32 1.02 -22.09
CA ASP A 356 21.72 0.70 -22.40
C ASP A 356 21.89 -0.69 -23.02
N GLN A 357 21.10 -1.68 -22.61
CA GLN A 357 21.07 -3.00 -23.24
C GLN A 357 20.52 -2.92 -24.67
N GLN A 358 19.38 -2.26 -24.88
CA GLN A 358 18.81 -2.06 -26.21
C GLN A 358 19.78 -1.34 -27.15
N ASN A 359 20.43 -0.27 -26.68
CA ASN A 359 21.45 0.44 -27.45
C ASN A 359 22.67 -0.43 -27.79
N LYS A 360 23.04 -1.40 -26.92
CA LYS A 360 24.14 -2.34 -27.18
C LYS A 360 23.74 -3.42 -28.19
N GLU A 361 22.50 -3.90 -28.13
CA GLU A 361 21.95 -4.87 -29.08
C GLU A 361 21.79 -4.25 -30.48
N GLU A 362 21.28 -3.02 -30.58
CA GLU A 362 21.21 -2.27 -31.84
C GLU A 362 22.60 -2.07 -32.46
N ARG A 363 23.61 -1.70 -31.64
CA ARG A 363 25.01 -1.57 -32.09
C ARG A 363 25.70 -2.89 -32.44
N ALA A 364 25.19 -4.02 -31.96
CA ALA A 364 25.71 -5.35 -32.31
C ALA A 364 25.07 -5.91 -33.60
N MET A 365 23.97 -5.30 -34.05
CA MET A 365 23.27 -5.61 -35.31
C MET A 365 23.70 -4.71 -36.48
N GLU A 366 24.41 -3.61 -36.21
CA GLU A 366 25.15 -2.79 -37.19
C GLU A 366 26.58 -3.31 -37.41
#